data_AF-A0A2S7XC96-F1
#
_entry.id   AF-A0A2S7XC96-F1
#
_cell.length_a   1.000
_cell.length_b   1.000
_cell.length_c   1.000
_cell.angle_alpha   90.00
_cell.angle_beta   90.00
_cell.angle_gamma   90.00
#
_symmetry.space_group_name_H-M   'P 1'
#
loop_
_entity.id
_entity.type
_entity.pdbx_description
1 polymer ?
#
loop_
_entity_poly.entity_id
_entity_poly.type
_entity_poly.pdbx_seq_one_letter_code
_entity_poly.pdbx_strand_id
1 'polypeptide(L)'
;MKLVVLSGAGLSSPSGMPIYDEIKLDSDYLLLHSAQAEDIVIGAISSLKSRFLHIKPNSVHRELVKLHHYCQAHGVEMTHYTLNVDDLIEQVGGTVHHLHGNIKDPKSIFDHKDVASLDLNSITWASGDLMVVLGVSNNGYPLSYLESEVLACGGSFLNFNIVNNDDLLSQTTVGDLSDTFSVLELSQNLHSEFNIIDLGDYEIDIKTFSINERTYEVYFTPTQFVVTSEEEQKELEELVGQKLDHTAYEIKFDLQSNRESESPFEQPDNNFTLRELNLLGMIIASTIKAHSSLRQVTLYTASAAEDNLVLFYNRLANVYASRLQYDHWCGFGLEGVNYAFKKQ
;
A
#
# COMPACT_ATOMS: atom_id res chain seq x y z
N MET A 1 -7.36 13.58 -5.73
CA MET A 1 -6.09 12.86 -5.90
C MET A 1 -6.41 11.49 -6.47
N LYS A 2 -5.64 11.06 -7.46
CA LYS A 2 -5.63 9.68 -7.94
C LYS A 2 -4.24 9.07 -7.87
N LEU A 3 -4.22 7.73 -7.79
CA LEU A 3 -3.05 6.89 -7.89
C LEU A 3 -3.09 6.12 -9.22
N VAL A 4 -2.11 6.34 -10.08
CA VAL A 4 -1.91 5.54 -11.29
C VAL A 4 -0.71 4.63 -11.10
N VAL A 5 -0.90 3.32 -11.23
CA VAL A 5 0.18 2.34 -11.21
C VAL A 5 0.44 1.86 -12.64
N LEU A 6 1.70 1.86 -13.06
CA LEU A 6 2.15 1.21 -14.30
C LEU A 6 3.12 0.07 -13.95
N SER A 7 2.79 -1.17 -14.32
CA SER A 7 3.70 -2.30 -14.11
C SER A 7 4.19 -2.94 -15.41
N GLY A 8 5.41 -3.49 -15.36
CA GLY A 8 6.02 -4.23 -16.47
C GLY A 8 6.54 -5.60 -16.03
N ALA A 9 7.36 -6.21 -16.89
CA ALA A 9 7.81 -7.60 -16.70
C ALA A 9 8.60 -7.80 -15.39
N GLY A 10 9.23 -6.75 -14.86
CA GLY A 10 9.91 -6.80 -13.57
C GLY A 10 8.99 -7.12 -12.39
N LEU A 11 7.69 -6.83 -12.49
CA LEU A 11 6.69 -7.24 -11.49
C LEU A 11 6.54 -8.76 -11.40
N SER A 12 6.54 -9.43 -12.56
CA SER A 12 6.28 -10.87 -12.68
C SER A 12 7.57 -11.70 -12.65
N SER A 13 8.73 -11.08 -12.83
CA SER A 13 10.04 -11.77 -12.84
C SER A 13 10.32 -12.59 -11.58
N PRO A 14 10.07 -12.11 -10.33
CA PRO A 14 10.25 -12.92 -9.13
C PRO A 14 9.31 -14.14 -9.04
N SER A 15 8.23 -14.15 -9.82
CA SER A 15 7.35 -15.32 -9.97
C SER A 15 7.89 -16.36 -10.95
N GLY A 16 8.96 -16.05 -11.69
CA GLY A 16 9.55 -16.90 -12.73
C GLY A 16 9.08 -16.57 -14.14
N MET A 17 8.36 -15.46 -14.36
CA MET A 17 8.06 -14.99 -15.72
C MET A 17 9.33 -14.38 -16.34
N PRO A 18 9.60 -14.62 -17.62
CA PRO A 18 10.78 -14.04 -18.25
C PRO A 18 10.61 -12.54 -18.46
N ILE A 19 11.70 -11.79 -18.29
CA ILE A 19 11.77 -10.39 -18.74
C ILE A 19 12.09 -10.32 -20.24
N TYR A 20 11.93 -9.13 -20.83
CA TYR A 20 12.20 -8.91 -22.26
C TYR A 20 13.56 -9.46 -22.71
N ASP A 21 14.63 -9.17 -21.97
CA ASP A 21 15.99 -9.58 -22.35
C ASP A 21 16.19 -11.12 -22.37
N GLU A 22 15.37 -11.85 -21.62
CA GLU A 22 15.42 -13.31 -21.54
C GLU A 22 14.60 -13.97 -22.66
N ILE A 23 13.52 -13.33 -23.11
CA ILE A 23 12.57 -13.91 -24.07
C ILE A 23 12.72 -13.36 -25.50
N LYS A 24 13.41 -12.24 -25.72
CA LYS A 24 13.46 -11.55 -27.03
C LYS A 24 13.97 -12.39 -28.22
N LEU A 25 14.68 -13.50 -27.97
CA LEU A 25 15.17 -14.42 -29.00
C LEU A 25 14.37 -15.73 -29.09
N ASP A 26 13.34 -15.90 -28.25
CA ASP A 26 12.46 -17.06 -28.28
C ASP A 26 11.66 -17.09 -29.59
N SER A 27 11.52 -18.27 -30.20
CA SER A 27 10.87 -18.41 -31.49
C SER A 27 9.39 -18.00 -31.46
N ASP A 28 8.67 -18.31 -30.39
CA ASP A 28 7.25 -17.94 -30.28
C ASP A 28 7.10 -16.45 -30.01
N TYR A 29 7.99 -15.86 -29.21
CA TYR A 29 8.00 -14.42 -28.98
C TYR A 29 8.33 -13.64 -30.27
N LEU A 30 9.30 -14.10 -31.06
CA LEU A 30 9.60 -13.53 -32.36
C LEU A 30 8.42 -13.67 -33.32
N LEU A 31 7.72 -14.80 -33.33
CA LEU A 31 6.51 -15.00 -34.14
C LEU A 31 5.38 -14.06 -33.72
N LEU A 32 5.15 -13.88 -32.42
CA LEU A 32 4.16 -12.94 -31.88
C LEU A 32 4.35 -11.54 -32.46
N HIS A 33 5.58 -11.04 -32.52
CA HIS A 33 5.85 -9.68 -33.01
C HIS A 33 5.99 -9.56 -34.53
N SER A 34 6.56 -10.57 -35.22
CA SER A 34 6.86 -10.49 -36.66
C SER A 34 5.73 -10.96 -37.57
N ALA A 35 4.88 -11.88 -37.10
CA ALA A 35 3.81 -12.43 -37.93
C ALA A 35 2.61 -11.49 -38.01
N GLN A 36 1.95 -11.49 -39.17
CA GLN A 36 0.71 -10.75 -39.44
C GLN A 36 -0.52 -11.65 -39.50
N ALA A 37 -0.31 -12.96 -39.68
CA ALA A 37 -1.39 -13.94 -39.73
C ALA A 37 -1.85 -14.30 -38.30
N GLU A 38 -3.13 -14.07 -38.02
CA GLU A 38 -3.74 -14.25 -36.70
C GLU A 38 -3.56 -15.67 -36.16
N ASP A 39 -3.71 -16.70 -36.99
CA ASP A 39 -3.56 -18.11 -36.62
C ASP A 39 -2.14 -18.45 -36.15
N ILE A 40 -1.12 -17.90 -36.81
CA ILE A 40 0.29 -18.07 -36.43
C ILE A 40 0.55 -17.41 -35.07
N VAL A 41 0.09 -16.17 -34.89
CA VAL A 41 0.30 -15.42 -33.65
C VAL A 41 -0.44 -16.07 -32.48
N ILE A 42 -1.71 -16.46 -32.65
CA ILE A 42 -2.48 -17.16 -31.60
C ILE A 42 -1.84 -18.51 -31.25
N GLY A 43 -1.28 -19.22 -32.24
CA GLY A 43 -0.50 -20.43 -32.02
C GLY A 43 0.71 -20.18 -31.12
N ALA A 44 1.49 -19.14 -31.42
CA ALA A 44 2.65 -18.73 -30.61
C ALA A 44 2.26 -18.32 -29.18
N ILE A 45 1.18 -17.54 -29.02
CA ILE A 45 0.64 -17.16 -27.70
C ILE A 45 0.22 -18.39 -26.91
N SER A 46 -0.45 -19.36 -27.55
CA SER A 46 -0.90 -20.58 -26.90
C SER A 46 0.28 -21.45 -26.43
N SER A 47 1.34 -21.53 -27.24
CA SER A 47 2.60 -22.18 -26.87
C SER A 47 3.24 -21.51 -25.65
N LEU A 48 3.41 -20.18 -25.69
CA LEU A 48 3.91 -19.39 -24.55
C LEU A 48 3.08 -19.60 -23.28
N LYS A 49 1.75 -19.51 -23.38
CA LYS A 49 0.81 -19.75 -22.27
C LYS A 49 1.06 -21.10 -21.60
N SER A 50 1.20 -22.16 -22.40
CA SER A 50 1.40 -23.52 -21.88
C SER A 50 2.71 -23.66 -21.09
N ARG A 51 3.77 -22.98 -21.50
CA ARG A 51 5.08 -23.00 -20.82
C ARG A 51 5.03 -22.35 -19.44
N PHE A 52 4.21 -21.32 -19.29
CA PHE A 52 4.16 -20.48 -18.08
C PHE A 52 2.91 -20.71 -17.21
N LEU A 53 2.07 -21.69 -17.55
CA LEU A 53 0.79 -21.97 -16.88
C LEU A 53 0.89 -22.22 -15.36
N HIS A 54 2.04 -22.71 -14.88
CA HIS A 54 2.26 -23.10 -13.49
C HIS A 54 2.77 -21.96 -12.59
N ILE A 55 3.06 -20.80 -13.18
CA ILE A 55 3.59 -19.65 -12.46
C ILE A 55 2.52 -19.09 -11.52
N LYS A 56 2.94 -18.71 -10.31
CA LYS A 56 2.06 -18.20 -9.26
C LYS A 56 2.41 -16.75 -8.90
N PRO A 57 1.42 -15.95 -8.46
CA PRO A 57 1.66 -14.57 -8.04
C PRO A 57 2.59 -14.48 -6.83
N ASN A 58 3.52 -13.53 -6.84
CA ASN A 58 4.44 -13.23 -5.76
C ASN A 58 3.83 -12.28 -4.69
N SER A 59 4.63 -11.82 -3.72
CA SER A 59 4.19 -10.90 -2.65
C SER A 59 3.74 -9.55 -3.18
N VAL A 60 4.39 -9.00 -4.20
CA VAL A 60 4.12 -7.67 -4.77
C VAL A 60 2.72 -7.62 -5.40
N HIS A 61 2.29 -8.69 -6.08
CA HIS A 61 0.93 -8.81 -6.60
C HIS A 61 -0.12 -8.68 -5.46
N ARG A 62 0.15 -9.31 -4.31
CA ARG A 62 -0.73 -9.22 -3.14
C ARG A 62 -0.68 -7.84 -2.49
N GLU A 63 0.48 -7.18 -2.48
CA GLU A 63 0.60 -5.79 -2.00
C GLU A 63 -0.19 -4.82 -2.88
N LEU A 64 -0.26 -5.02 -4.21
CA LEU A 64 -1.10 -4.20 -5.09
C LEU A 64 -2.60 -4.33 -4.77
N VAL A 65 -3.07 -5.54 -4.44
CA VAL A 65 -4.47 -5.73 -3.97
C VAL A 65 -4.71 -5.02 -2.65
N LYS A 66 -3.76 -5.09 -1.72
CA LYS A 66 -3.85 -4.35 -0.45
C LYS A 66 -3.85 -2.84 -0.69
N LEU A 67 -3.04 -2.35 -1.64
CA LEU A 67 -2.96 -0.93 -2.01
C LEU A 67 -4.30 -0.44 -2.55
N HIS A 68 -4.95 -1.25 -3.39
CA HIS A 68 -6.28 -0.93 -3.90
C HIS A 68 -7.30 -0.76 -2.77
N HIS A 69 -7.33 -1.69 -1.81
CA HIS A 69 -8.22 -1.56 -0.65
C HIS A 69 -7.87 -0.40 0.26
N TYR A 70 -6.57 -0.11 0.43
CA TYR A 70 -6.12 1.08 1.15
C TYR A 70 -6.66 2.35 0.49
N CYS A 71 -6.50 2.47 -0.83
CA CYS A 71 -6.99 3.61 -1.60
C CYS A 71 -8.52 3.75 -1.48
N GLN A 72 -9.27 2.65 -1.62
CA GLN A 72 -10.72 2.63 -1.41
C GLN A 72 -11.10 3.13 -0.01
N ALA A 73 -10.39 2.68 1.03
CA ALA A 73 -10.67 3.09 2.40
C ALA A 73 -10.42 4.58 2.66
N HIS A 74 -9.56 5.21 1.86
CA HIS A 74 -9.24 6.64 1.94
C HIS A 74 -9.89 7.48 0.84
N GLY A 75 -10.79 6.91 0.03
CA GLY A 75 -11.44 7.63 -1.07
C GLY A 75 -10.48 8.05 -2.20
N VAL A 76 -9.32 7.40 -2.33
CA VAL A 76 -8.36 7.62 -3.42
C VAL A 76 -8.75 6.74 -4.61
N GLU A 77 -8.90 7.36 -5.77
CA GLU A 77 -9.10 6.63 -7.03
C GLU A 77 -7.78 5.97 -7.43
N MET A 78 -7.75 4.63 -7.53
CA MET A 78 -6.58 3.88 -7.99
C MET A 78 -6.87 3.20 -9.33
N THR A 79 -6.00 3.42 -10.31
CA THR A 79 -6.02 2.70 -11.59
C THR A 79 -4.68 1.99 -11.81
N HIS A 80 -4.72 0.69 -12.08
CA HIS A 80 -3.53 -0.11 -12.39
C HIS A 80 -3.52 -0.46 -13.88
N TYR A 81 -2.49 0.00 -14.59
CA TYR A 81 -2.15 -0.39 -15.95
C TYR A 81 -0.96 -1.35 -15.95
N THR A 82 -0.96 -2.31 -16.87
CA THR A 82 0.17 -3.21 -17.05
C THR A 82 0.56 -3.40 -18.50
N LEU A 83 1.86 -3.47 -18.74
CA LEU A 83 2.46 -3.90 -20.00
C LEU A 83 2.50 -5.43 -20.10
N ASN A 84 2.27 -6.14 -19.00
CA ASN A 84 2.27 -7.60 -18.99
C ASN A 84 0.98 -8.14 -19.62
N VAL A 85 1.09 -9.31 -20.24
CA VAL A 85 -0.07 -10.03 -20.77
C VAL A 85 -0.48 -11.21 -19.86
N ASP A 86 0.29 -11.50 -18.80
CA ASP A 86 -0.05 -12.51 -17.80
C ASP A 86 -1.29 -12.11 -16.96
N ASP A 87 -1.82 -13.04 -16.15
CA ASP A 87 -3.02 -12.80 -15.32
C ASP A 87 -2.74 -12.86 -13.80
N LEU A 88 -1.48 -12.64 -13.40
CA LEU A 88 -1.04 -12.89 -12.01
C LEU A 88 -1.68 -11.94 -11.00
N ILE A 89 -2.04 -10.72 -11.40
CA ILE A 89 -2.76 -9.77 -10.55
C ILE A 89 -4.18 -10.25 -10.30
N GLU A 90 -4.86 -10.73 -11.34
CA GLU A 90 -6.25 -11.20 -11.25
C GLU A 90 -6.33 -12.51 -10.46
N GLN A 91 -5.30 -13.36 -10.52
CA GLN A 91 -5.21 -14.58 -9.70
C GLN A 91 -5.21 -14.30 -8.19
N VAL A 92 -4.75 -13.12 -7.74
CA VAL A 92 -4.84 -12.68 -6.33
C VAL A 92 -6.07 -11.81 -6.05
N GLY A 93 -7.00 -11.70 -7.01
CA GLY A 93 -8.23 -10.92 -6.89
C GLY A 93 -8.04 -9.42 -7.15
N GLY A 94 -6.93 -9.02 -7.79
CA GLY A 94 -6.70 -7.66 -8.25
C GLY A 94 -7.44 -7.37 -9.56
N THR A 95 -7.49 -6.09 -9.91
CA THR A 95 -8.04 -5.59 -11.19
C THR A 95 -6.97 -4.75 -11.86
N VAL A 96 -6.76 -4.97 -13.16
CA VAL A 96 -5.71 -4.30 -13.94
C VAL A 96 -6.17 -4.10 -15.39
N HIS A 97 -5.71 -3.03 -16.00
CA HIS A 97 -5.90 -2.72 -17.42
C HIS A 97 -4.68 -3.17 -18.22
N HIS A 98 -4.86 -4.16 -19.08
CA HIS A 98 -3.80 -4.66 -19.95
C HIS A 98 -3.66 -3.79 -21.20
N LEU A 99 -2.50 -3.17 -21.36
CA LEU A 99 -2.22 -2.30 -22.51
C LEU A 99 -1.99 -3.11 -23.79
N HIS A 100 -1.52 -4.36 -23.67
CA HIS A 100 -1.21 -5.25 -24.80
C HIS A 100 -2.04 -6.54 -24.80
N GLY A 101 -3.24 -6.50 -24.21
CA GLY A 101 -4.14 -7.66 -24.10
C GLY A 101 -3.78 -8.64 -22.98
N ASN A 102 -4.57 -9.70 -22.85
CA ASN A 102 -4.49 -10.65 -21.73
C ASN A 102 -4.40 -12.11 -22.23
N ILE A 103 -3.60 -12.94 -21.56
CA ILE A 103 -3.38 -14.35 -21.90
C ILE A 103 -4.64 -15.24 -21.85
N LYS A 104 -5.70 -14.79 -21.17
CA LYS A 104 -7.03 -15.41 -21.17
C LYS A 104 -7.81 -15.13 -22.45
N ASP A 105 -7.47 -14.04 -23.15
CA ASP A 105 -8.03 -13.66 -24.45
C ASP A 105 -6.90 -13.42 -25.47
N PRO A 106 -6.33 -14.49 -26.08
CA PRO A 106 -5.23 -14.38 -27.03
C PRO A 106 -5.50 -13.43 -28.20
N LYS A 107 -6.76 -13.25 -28.58
CA LYS A 107 -7.13 -12.32 -29.63
C LYS A 107 -6.86 -10.87 -29.22
N SER A 108 -7.16 -10.49 -27.98
CA SER A 108 -6.81 -9.16 -27.47
C SER A 108 -5.31 -8.86 -27.53
N ILE A 109 -4.46 -9.87 -27.34
CA ILE A 109 -3.01 -9.71 -27.49
C ILE A 109 -2.66 -9.45 -28.96
N PHE A 110 -3.23 -10.24 -29.89
CA PHE A 110 -3.02 -10.02 -31.32
C PHE A 110 -3.47 -8.62 -31.77
N ASP A 111 -4.65 -8.19 -31.34
CA ASP A 111 -5.23 -6.88 -31.70
C ASP A 111 -4.42 -5.70 -31.14
N HIS A 112 -3.66 -5.90 -30.05
CA HIS A 112 -2.89 -4.86 -29.36
C HIS A 112 -1.36 -5.08 -29.33
N LYS A 113 -0.84 -5.98 -30.17
CA LYS A 113 0.59 -6.33 -30.19
C LYS A 113 1.48 -5.19 -30.70
N ASP A 114 0.95 -4.36 -31.61
CA ASP A 114 1.70 -3.27 -32.25
C ASP A 114 1.31 -1.89 -31.68
N VAL A 115 0.04 -1.74 -31.24
CA VAL A 115 -0.50 -0.50 -30.68
C VAL A 115 -1.26 -0.83 -29.41
N ALA A 116 -0.91 -0.15 -28.31
CA ALA A 116 -1.56 -0.35 -27.03
C ALA A 116 -3.05 -0.01 -27.08
N SER A 117 -3.86 -0.69 -26.28
CA SER A 117 -5.30 -0.48 -26.16
C SER A 117 -5.69 0.90 -25.61
N LEU A 118 -4.76 1.54 -24.90
CA LEU A 118 -4.89 2.89 -24.35
C LEU A 118 -3.54 3.61 -24.49
N ASP A 119 -3.58 4.87 -24.91
CA ASP A 119 -2.43 5.77 -24.81
C ASP A 119 -2.37 6.37 -23.40
N LEU A 120 -1.35 6.01 -22.62
CA LEU A 120 -1.15 6.56 -21.27
C LEU A 120 -0.95 8.09 -21.27
N ASN A 121 -0.53 8.68 -22.39
CA ASN A 121 -0.41 10.13 -22.52
C ASN A 121 -1.77 10.84 -22.56
N SER A 122 -2.87 10.09 -22.76
CA SER A 122 -4.24 10.63 -22.65
C SER A 122 -4.71 10.83 -21.22
N ILE A 123 -3.95 10.33 -20.22
CA ILE A 123 -4.27 10.52 -18.81
C ILE A 123 -4.06 12.00 -18.46
N THR A 124 -5.11 12.63 -17.95
CA THR A 124 -5.06 14.02 -17.46
C THR A 124 -4.57 14.06 -16.03
N TRP A 125 -3.53 14.84 -15.73
CA TRP A 125 -2.96 14.93 -14.38
C TRP A 125 -3.40 16.19 -13.66
N ALA A 126 -3.52 16.11 -12.34
CA ALA A 126 -3.78 17.22 -11.45
C ALA A 126 -2.72 17.29 -10.33
N SER A 127 -2.64 18.45 -9.66
CA SER A 127 -1.75 18.62 -8.52
C SER A 127 -2.12 17.63 -7.40
N GLY A 128 -1.09 16.99 -6.84
CA GLY A 128 -1.23 15.96 -5.81
C GLY A 128 -1.53 14.56 -6.34
N ASP A 129 -1.71 14.35 -7.64
CA ASP A 129 -1.80 12.99 -8.20
C ASP A 129 -0.47 12.25 -8.09
N LEU A 130 -0.52 10.92 -7.99
CA LEU A 130 0.65 10.07 -7.82
C LEU A 130 0.74 9.04 -8.94
N MET A 131 1.87 8.98 -9.62
CA MET A 131 2.23 7.90 -10.54
C MET A 131 3.28 6.99 -9.90
N VAL A 132 3.01 5.69 -9.90
CA VAL A 132 3.92 4.65 -9.40
C VAL A 132 4.26 3.69 -10.52
N VAL A 133 5.55 3.52 -10.81
CA VAL A 133 6.06 2.62 -11.84
C VAL A 133 6.77 1.44 -11.21
N LEU A 134 6.41 0.22 -11.62
CA LEU A 134 6.88 -1.03 -11.04
C LEU A 134 7.51 -1.94 -12.10
N GLY A 135 8.83 -2.05 -12.09
CA GLY A 135 9.55 -3.01 -12.93
C GLY A 135 9.40 -2.78 -14.43
N VAL A 136 9.35 -1.51 -14.85
CA VAL A 136 9.30 -1.09 -16.26
C VAL A 136 10.67 -0.55 -16.66
N SER A 137 11.19 -1.02 -17.80
CA SER A 137 12.41 -0.49 -18.40
C SER A 137 12.09 0.57 -19.47
N ASN A 138 13.06 1.44 -19.80
CA ASN A 138 12.87 2.43 -20.89
C ASN A 138 12.70 1.79 -22.27
N ASN A 139 13.14 0.54 -22.46
CA ASN A 139 12.85 -0.22 -23.66
C ASN A 139 11.40 -0.69 -23.72
N GLY A 140 10.74 -0.84 -22.57
CA GLY A 140 9.34 -1.25 -22.48
C GLY A 140 8.35 -0.09 -22.67
N TYR A 141 8.66 1.09 -22.14
CA TYR A 141 7.86 2.30 -22.32
C TYR A 141 8.70 3.57 -22.07
N PRO A 142 8.52 4.67 -22.82
CA PRO A 142 9.24 5.92 -22.58
C PRO A 142 8.76 6.63 -21.31
N LEU A 143 9.33 6.26 -20.16
CA LEU A 143 8.90 6.74 -18.84
C LEU A 143 9.18 8.23 -18.61
N SER A 144 10.27 8.78 -19.15
CA SER A 144 10.68 10.17 -18.94
C SER A 144 9.65 11.19 -19.44
N TYR A 145 8.92 10.85 -20.50
CA TYR A 145 7.83 11.69 -20.99
C TYR A 145 6.65 11.71 -20.02
N LEU A 146 6.19 10.53 -19.56
CA LEU A 146 5.12 10.44 -18.56
C LEU A 146 5.48 11.15 -17.26
N GLU A 147 6.71 10.96 -16.78
CA GLU A 147 7.21 11.67 -15.61
C GLU A 147 7.13 13.20 -15.80
N SER A 148 7.57 13.70 -16.95
CA SER A 148 7.53 15.14 -17.25
C SER A 148 6.10 15.69 -17.20
N GLU A 149 5.12 14.97 -17.75
CA GLU A 149 3.70 15.37 -17.72
C GLU A 149 3.12 15.38 -16.29
N VAL A 150 3.43 14.35 -15.50
CA VAL A 150 2.99 14.25 -14.09
C VAL A 150 3.57 15.40 -13.26
N LEU A 151 4.89 15.62 -13.36
CA LEU A 151 5.59 16.65 -12.59
C LEU A 151 5.17 18.07 -13.02
N ALA A 152 4.93 18.29 -14.31
CA ALA A 152 4.48 19.60 -14.82
C ALA A 152 3.12 20.03 -14.23
N CYS A 153 2.28 19.07 -13.84
CA CYS A 153 0.99 19.34 -13.20
C CYS A 153 1.08 19.43 -11.66
N GLY A 154 2.27 19.30 -11.08
CA GLY A 154 2.47 19.26 -9.63
C GLY A 154 2.04 17.94 -8.98
N GLY A 155 2.06 16.85 -9.76
CA GLY A 155 1.94 15.49 -9.24
C GLY A 155 3.30 14.93 -8.79
N SER A 156 3.28 13.71 -8.29
CA SER A 156 4.46 12.96 -7.82
C SER A 156 4.69 11.73 -8.67
N PHE A 157 5.96 11.36 -8.87
CA PHE A 157 6.37 10.21 -9.65
C PHE A 157 7.34 9.33 -8.86
N LEU A 158 7.01 8.07 -8.68
CA LEU A 158 7.82 7.08 -7.95
C LEU A 158 8.16 5.91 -8.88
N ASN A 159 9.45 5.59 -8.99
CA ASN A 159 9.94 4.50 -9.83
C ASN A 159 10.61 3.42 -8.98
N PHE A 160 10.13 2.18 -9.07
CA PHE A 160 10.71 1.01 -8.41
C PHE A 160 11.19 0.02 -9.46
N ASN A 161 12.49 -0.28 -9.45
CA ASN A 161 13.08 -1.16 -10.44
C ASN A 161 14.35 -1.83 -9.93
N ILE A 162 14.76 -2.94 -10.55
CA ILE A 162 16.00 -3.65 -10.19
C ILE A 162 17.28 -2.90 -10.59
N VAL A 163 17.16 -1.96 -11.53
CA VAL A 163 18.27 -1.13 -12.04
C VAL A 163 17.82 0.32 -12.06
N ASN A 164 18.75 1.24 -11.78
CA ASN A 164 18.50 2.67 -11.85
C ASN A 164 18.07 3.09 -13.26
N ASN A 165 17.14 4.04 -13.34
CA ASN A 165 16.76 4.66 -14.59
C ASN A 165 17.37 6.07 -14.66
N ASP A 166 18.46 6.21 -15.40
CA ASP A 166 19.21 7.47 -15.52
C ASP A 166 18.49 8.54 -16.37
N ASP A 167 17.44 8.15 -17.09
CA ASP A 167 16.65 9.08 -17.93
C ASP A 167 15.52 9.77 -17.15
N LEU A 168 15.30 9.41 -15.88
CA LEU A 168 14.30 10.02 -15.01
C LEU A 168 14.88 11.16 -14.16
N LEU A 169 14.06 12.16 -13.89
CA LEU A 169 14.37 13.23 -12.94
C LEU A 169 14.20 12.76 -11.49
N SER A 170 13.18 11.93 -11.22
CA SER A 170 12.93 11.33 -9.93
C SER A 170 13.88 10.15 -9.69
N GLN A 171 14.31 10.01 -8.43
CA GLN A 171 15.17 8.90 -8.02
C GLN A 171 14.44 7.56 -8.17
N THR A 172 15.14 6.55 -8.70
CA THR A 172 14.65 5.18 -8.71
C THR A 172 14.95 4.51 -7.37
N THR A 173 13.95 3.89 -6.76
CA THR A 173 14.14 2.94 -5.67
C THR A 173 14.66 1.64 -6.27
N VAL A 174 15.96 1.38 -6.11
CA VAL A 174 16.65 0.24 -6.71
C VAL A 174 16.59 -0.98 -5.80
N GLY A 175 16.07 -2.10 -6.31
CA GLY A 175 16.06 -3.39 -5.62
C GLY A 175 14.98 -4.34 -6.14
N ASP A 176 14.89 -5.55 -5.54
CA ASP A 176 13.76 -6.44 -5.80
C ASP A 176 12.47 -5.78 -5.30
N LEU A 177 11.40 -5.84 -6.10
CA LEU A 177 10.12 -5.25 -5.73
C LEU A 177 9.54 -5.91 -4.46
N SER A 178 9.85 -7.18 -4.21
CA SER A 178 9.42 -7.92 -3.01
C SER A 178 9.99 -7.32 -1.73
N ASP A 179 11.13 -6.64 -1.82
CA ASP A 179 11.84 -6.01 -0.70
C ASP A 179 11.60 -4.50 -0.64
N THR A 180 11.39 -3.85 -1.79
CA THR A 180 11.33 -2.38 -1.89
C THR A 180 9.93 -1.80 -1.97
N PHE A 181 8.93 -2.60 -2.39
CA PHE A 181 7.56 -2.14 -2.56
C PHE A 181 6.65 -2.72 -1.47
N SER A 182 5.96 -1.84 -0.74
CA SER A 182 4.87 -2.22 0.15
C SER A 182 3.85 -1.08 0.29
N VAL A 183 2.63 -1.42 0.70
CA VAL A 183 1.61 -0.41 1.01
C VAL A 183 2.06 0.53 2.13
N LEU A 184 2.81 0.02 3.13
CA LEU A 184 3.32 0.84 4.23
C LEU A 184 4.28 1.93 3.76
N GLU A 185 5.15 1.64 2.78
CA GLU A 185 6.02 2.65 2.19
C GLU A 185 5.22 3.64 1.34
N LEU A 186 4.34 3.15 0.47
CA LEU A 186 3.59 4.02 -0.45
C LEU A 186 2.56 4.90 0.24
N SER A 187 1.93 4.43 1.30
CA SER A 187 0.87 5.16 2.01
C SER A 187 1.29 6.55 2.50
N GLN A 188 2.58 6.78 2.75
CA GLN A 188 3.14 8.08 3.12
C GLN A 188 2.97 9.15 2.02
N ASN A 189 2.72 8.73 0.78
CA ASN A 189 2.54 9.62 -0.37
C ASN A 189 1.06 9.78 -0.75
N LEU A 190 0.14 9.00 -0.18
CA LEU A 190 -1.25 8.88 -0.67
C LEU A 190 -2.26 9.73 0.08
N HIS A 191 -2.07 10.00 1.37
CA HIS A 191 -2.81 11.00 2.12
C HIS A 191 -2.20 11.16 3.51
N SER A 192 -1.48 12.25 3.75
CA SER A 192 -0.75 12.47 5.01
C SER A 192 -1.42 13.50 5.93
N GLU A 193 -2.56 14.06 5.53
CA GLU A 193 -3.25 15.06 6.33
C GLU A 193 -3.96 14.43 7.53
N PHE A 194 -3.81 15.07 8.68
CA PHE A 194 -4.51 14.78 9.92
C PHE A 194 -5.42 15.98 10.23
N ASN A 195 -6.64 15.69 10.67
CA ASN A 195 -7.51 16.71 11.24
C ASN A 195 -7.02 17.00 12.66
N ILE A 196 -6.80 18.26 12.98
CA ILE A 196 -6.31 18.68 14.29
C ILE A 196 -7.48 19.22 15.10
N ILE A 197 -7.69 18.68 16.30
CA ILE A 197 -8.57 19.28 17.31
C ILE A 197 -7.70 19.95 18.36
N ASP A 198 -7.79 21.27 18.45
CA ASP A 198 -7.14 22.07 19.50
C ASP A 198 -8.04 22.13 20.74
N LEU A 199 -7.57 21.58 21.86
CA LEU A 199 -8.25 21.59 23.15
C LEU A 199 -7.70 22.66 24.12
N GLY A 200 -6.84 23.56 23.61
CA GLY A 200 -6.21 24.64 24.37
C GLY A 200 -4.91 24.21 25.03
N ASP A 201 -4.95 23.16 25.84
CA ASP A 201 -3.75 22.63 26.52
C ASP A 201 -2.94 21.68 25.63
N TYR A 202 -3.60 21.05 24.66
CA TYR A 202 -2.99 20.14 23.69
C TYR A 202 -3.82 19.97 22.43
N GLU A 203 -3.17 19.43 21.41
CA GLU A 203 -3.79 19.06 20.13
C GLU A 203 -4.02 17.54 20.07
N ILE A 204 -5.10 17.13 19.41
CA ILE A 204 -5.34 15.73 19.03
C ILE A 204 -5.29 15.66 17.50
N ASP A 205 -4.44 14.77 16.98
CA ASP A 205 -4.42 14.46 15.55
C ASP A 205 -5.39 13.31 15.26
N ILE A 206 -6.23 13.50 14.25
CA ILE A 206 -7.27 12.54 13.86
C ILE A 206 -7.09 12.14 12.41
N LYS A 207 -7.09 10.83 12.16
CA LYS A 207 -7.15 10.26 10.82
C LYS A 207 -8.46 9.54 10.59
N THR A 208 -9.15 9.89 9.51
CA THR A 208 -10.41 9.28 9.11
C THR A 208 -10.20 8.32 7.93
N PHE A 209 -10.91 7.20 7.95
CA PHE A 209 -10.98 6.24 6.84
C PHE A 209 -12.30 5.47 6.89
N SER A 210 -12.64 4.75 5.82
CA SER A 210 -13.87 3.97 5.74
C SER A 210 -13.62 2.51 5.38
N ILE A 211 -14.31 1.59 6.06
CA ILE A 211 -14.34 0.16 5.70
C ILE A 211 -15.81 -0.26 5.65
N ASN A 212 -16.25 -0.83 4.53
CA ASN A 212 -17.65 -1.25 4.31
C ASN A 212 -18.67 -0.15 4.65
N GLU A 213 -18.50 1.04 4.08
CA GLU A 213 -19.39 2.20 4.28
C GLU A 213 -19.45 2.74 5.72
N ARG A 214 -18.66 2.19 6.64
CA ARG A 214 -18.51 2.69 8.00
C ARG A 214 -17.27 3.55 8.09
N THR A 215 -17.42 4.73 8.66
CA THR A 215 -16.32 5.67 8.86
C THR A 215 -15.76 5.53 10.26
N TYR A 216 -14.44 5.38 10.31
CA TYR A 216 -13.67 5.22 11.53
C TYR A 216 -12.66 6.35 11.68
N GLU A 217 -12.28 6.60 12.93
CA GLU A 217 -11.32 7.62 13.31
C GLU A 217 -10.21 6.98 14.16
N VAL A 218 -8.95 7.28 13.81
CA VAL A 218 -7.77 7.02 14.66
C VAL A 218 -7.39 8.32 15.32
N TYR A 219 -7.28 8.31 16.63
CA TYR A 219 -6.91 9.46 17.45
C TYR A 219 -5.48 9.28 17.94
N PHE A 220 -4.71 10.36 17.87
CA PHE A 220 -3.37 10.47 18.45
C PHE A 220 -3.40 11.59 19.48
N THR A 221 -3.37 11.22 20.75
CA THR A 221 -3.44 12.14 21.88
C THR A 221 -2.11 12.12 22.62
N PRO A 222 -1.47 13.25 22.98
CA PRO A 222 -0.22 13.19 23.71
C PRO A 222 -0.40 12.45 25.05
N THR A 223 0.43 11.43 25.30
CA THR A 223 0.21 10.44 26.36
C THR A 223 0.11 11.08 27.76
N GLN A 224 0.82 12.19 27.98
CA GLN A 224 0.82 12.94 29.25
C GLN A 224 -0.56 13.49 29.65
N PHE A 225 -1.50 13.64 28.70
CA PHE A 225 -2.88 14.07 28.98
C PHE A 225 -3.86 12.90 29.12
N VAL A 226 -3.40 11.68 28.88
CA VAL A 226 -4.19 10.46 29.04
C VAL A 226 -3.85 9.77 30.36
N VAL A 227 -2.57 9.62 30.67
CA VAL A 227 -2.12 8.95 31.89
C VAL A 227 -2.45 9.84 33.09
N THR A 228 -3.35 9.37 33.95
CA THR A 228 -3.93 10.19 35.02
C THR A 228 -3.20 10.09 36.36
N SER A 229 -2.33 9.09 36.54
CA SER A 229 -1.62 8.85 37.81
C SER A 229 -0.10 8.81 37.66
N GLU A 230 0.62 9.38 38.63
CA GLU A 230 2.09 9.37 38.67
C GLU A 230 2.67 7.95 38.77
N GLU A 231 1.94 7.02 39.40
CA GLU A 231 2.34 5.62 39.54
C GLU A 231 2.30 4.91 38.19
N GLU A 232 1.18 5.00 37.45
CA GLU A 232 1.05 4.43 36.11
C GLU A 232 2.07 5.02 35.14
N GLN A 233 2.30 6.33 35.20
CA GLN A 233 3.34 6.98 34.41
C GLN A 233 4.70 6.36 34.70
N LYS A 234 5.08 6.25 35.98
CA LYS A 234 6.39 5.74 36.37
C LYS A 234 6.57 4.28 35.97
N GLU A 235 5.55 3.43 36.16
CA GLU A 235 5.58 2.03 35.73
C GLU A 235 5.79 1.91 34.22
N LEU A 236 5.06 2.71 33.43
CA LEU A 236 5.19 2.71 31.98
C LEU A 236 6.58 3.21 31.54
N GLU A 237 7.08 4.30 32.12
CA GLU A 237 8.40 4.86 31.80
C GLU A 237 9.53 3.86 32.13
N GLU A 238 9.42 3.16 33.26
CA GLU A 238 10.36 2.09 33.66
C GLU A 238 10.29 0.89 32.70
N LEU A 239 9.07 0.49 32.29
CA LEU A 239 8.86 -0.62 31.36
C LEU A 239 9.49 -0.38 29.99
N VAL A 240 9.24 0.80 29.40
CA VAL A 240 9.71 1.13 28.05
C VAL A 240 11.13 1.73 28.05
N GLY A 241 11.61 2.18 29.21
CA GLY A 241 12.90 2.84 29.39
C GLY A 241 12.97 4.23 28.76
N GLN A 242 11.85 4.96 28.71
CA GLN A 242 11.72 6.30 28.13
C GLN A 242 10.70 7.12 28.92
N LYS A 243 10.95 8.42 29.08
CA LYS A 243 9.97 9.35 29.68
C LYS A 243 8.78 9.63 28.77
N LEU A 244 7.61 9.86 29.35
CA LEU A 244 6.42 10.32 28.63
C LEU A 244 6.53 11.83 28.43
N ASP A 245 7.10 12.25 27.30
CA ASP A 245 7.24 13.66 26.93
C ASP A 245 6.41 14.01 25.68
N HIS A 246 6.64 15.18 25.10
CA HIS A 246 5.99 15.66 23.88
C HIS A 246 6.12 14.75 22.64
N THR A 247 6.96 13.71 22.70
CA THR A 247 7.15 12.70 21.64
C THR A 247 6.44 11.37 21.95
N ALA A 248 5.61 11.31 22.98
CA ALA A 248 4.79 10.16 23.37
C ALA A 248 3.30 10.43 23.10
N TYR A 249 2.63 9.51 22.38
CA TYR A 249 1.20 9.63 22.02
C TYR A 249 0.42 8.35 22.32
N GLU A 250 -0.77 8.46 22.89
CA GLU A 250 -1.74 7.37 22.91
C GLU A 250 -2.48 7.28 21.58
N ILE A 251 -2.67 6.05 21.10
CA ILE A 251 -3.47 5.70 19.94
C ILE A 251 -4.80 5.10 20.39
N LYS A 252 -5.90 5.67 19.91
CA LYS A 252 -7.25 5.10 20.02
C LYS A 252 -7.90 4.98 18.66
N PHE A 253 -8.82 4.05 18.54
CA PHE A 253 -9.57 3.78 17.30
C PHE A 253 -11.04 3.61 17.66
N ASP A 254 -11.91 4.32 16.95
CA ASP A 254 -13.36 4.27 17.17
C ASP A 254 -14.15 4.55 15.89
N LEU A 255 -15.46 4.30 15.92
CA LEU A 255 -16.39 4.76 14.90
C LEU A 255 -16.58 6.27 15.00
N GLN A 256 -16.65 6.95 13.85
CA GLN A 256 -17.00 8.37 13.83
C GLN A 256 -18.39 8.62 14.44
N SER A 257 -19.35 7.73 14.19
CA SER A 257 -20.70 7.82 14.74
C SER A 257 -20.71 7.86 16.27
N ASN A 258 -19.81 7.13 16.93
CA ASN A 258 -19.71 7.08 18.39
C ASN A 258 -19.31 8.43 18.99
N ARG A 259 -18.46 9.19 18.28
CA ARG A 259 -18.14 10.57 18.65
C ARG A 259 -19.34 11.50 18.47
N GLU A 260 -20.09 11.33 17.38
CA GLU A 260 -21.28 12.15 17.07
C GLU A 260 -22.45 11.88 18.04
N SER A 261 -22.59 10.66 18.54
CA SER A 261 -23.62 10.26 19.50
C SER A 261 -23.20 10.31 20.97
N GLU A 262 -21.97 10.74 21.26
CA GLU A 262 -21.39 10.72 22.62
C GLU A 262 -21.41 9.33 23.29
N SER A 263 -21.28 8.26 22.48
CA SER A 263 -21.21 6.86 22.93
C SER A 263 -19.87 6.21 22.59
N PRO A 264 -18.76 6.64 23.23
CA PRO A 264 -17.42 6.23 22.85
C PRO A 264 -17.24 4.70 22.93
N PHE A 265 -16.58 4.14 21.93
CA PHE A 265 -16.22 2.73 21.80
C PHE A 265 -17.40 1.74 21.74
N GLU A 266 -18.62 2.22 21.44
CA GLU A 266 -19.76 1.35 21.19
C GLU A 266 -19.49 0.40 20.00
N GLN A 267 -19.77 -0.88 20.21
CA GLN A 267 -19.45 -1.92 19.24
C GLN A 267 -20.34 -1.80 17.98
N PRO A 268 -19.79 -1.95 16.76
CA PRO A 268 -20.60 -2.00 15.55
C PRO A 268 -21.49 -3.25 15.49
N ASP A 269 -22.68 -3.12 14.89
CA ASP A 269 -23.67 -4.20 14.72
C ASP A 269 -23.14 -5.49 14.07
N ASN A 270 -22.10 -5.37 13.24
CA ASN A 270 -21.50 -6.49 12.54
C ASN A 270 -19.99 -6.49 12.76
N ASN A 271 -19.46 -7.65 13.12
CA ASN A 271 -18.02 -7.85 13.25
C ASN A 271 -17.34 -7.86 11.89
N PHE A 272 -16.08 -7.42 11.87
CA PHE A 272 -15.24 -7.50 10.69
C PHE A 272 -14.96 -8.95 10.27
N THR A 273 -14.88 -9.17 8.97
CA THR A 273 -14.29 -10.38 8.39
C THR A 273 -12.77 -10.38 8.61
N LEU A 274 -12.12 -11.54 8.44
CA LEU A 274 -10.66 -11.63 8.53
C LEU A 274 -9.94 -10.70 7.52
N ARG A 275 -10.52 -10.50 6.33
CA ARG A 275 -9.97 -9.59 5.31
C ARG A 275 -10.03 -8.14 5.79
N GLU A 276 -11.15 -7.73 6.37
CA GLU A 276 -11.34 -6.39 6.93
C GLU A 276 -10.45 -6.14 8.14
N LEU A 277 -10.27 -7.11 9.03
CA LEU A 277 -9.33 -7.00 10.14
C LEU A 277 -7.89 -6.80 9.67
N ASN A 278 -7.48 -7.50 8.60
CA ASN A 278 -6.15 -7.31 8.02
C ASN A 278 -6.00 -5.93 7.38
N LEU A 279 -7.05 -5.43 6.70
CA LEU A 279 -7.10 -4.08 6.13
C LEU A 279 -7.00 -3.03 7.23
N LEU A 280 -7.80 -3.16 8.29
CA LEU A 280 -7.77 -2.28 9.46
C LEU A 280 -6.37 -2.22 10.07
N GLY A 281 -5.75 -3.38 10.32
CA GLY A 281 -4.40 -3.42 10.89
C GLY A 281 -3.35 -2.74 10.01
N MET A 282 -3.47 -2.88 8.69
CA MET A 282 -2.60 -2.19 7.74
C MET A 282 -2.83 -0.68 7.74
N ILE A 283 -4.09 -0.21 7.75
CA ILE A 283 -4.43 1.22 7.81
C ILE A 283 -3.90 1.85 9.10
N ILE A 284 -4.11 1.20 10.25
CA ILE A 284 -3.59 1.68 11.53
C ILE A 284 -2.06 1.79 11.48
N ALA A 285 -1.37 0.75 11.02
CA ALA A 285 0.08 0.76 10.90
C ALA A 285 0.61 1.86 9.96
N SER A 286 -0.01 2.02 8.78
CA SER A 286 0.29 3.11 7.85
C SER A 286 0.08 4.49 8.48
N THR A 287 -0.99 4.65 9.24
CA THR A 287 -1.32 5.92 9.92
C THR A 287 -0.31 6.23 11.02
N ILE A 288 0.06 5.25 11.84
CA ILE A 288 1.12 5.36 12.86
C ILE A 288 2.44 5.80 12.22
N LYS A 289 2.80 5.22 11.07
CA LYS A 289 4.01 5.56 10.34
C LYS A 289 3.98 7.01 9.86
N ALA A 290 2.88 7.43 9.22
CA ALA A 290 2.71 8.79 8.75
C ALA A 290 2.77 9.81 9.90
N HIS A 291 2.06 9.54 10.99
CA HIS A 291 2.05 10.37 12.19
C HIS A 291 3.44 10.45 12.84
N SER A 292 4.15 9.31 12.94
CA SER A 292 5.51 9.26 13.50
C SER A 292 6.48 10.15 12.73
N SER A 293 6.40 10.12 11.39
CA SER A 293 7.21 10.98 10.53
C SER A 293 6.86 12.46 10.69
N LEU A 294 5.57 12.80 10.81
CA LEU A 294 5.08 14.17 10.91
C LEU A 294 5.41 14.83 12.26
N ARG A 295 5.09 14.14 13.36
CA ARG A 295 5.23 14.67 14.74
C ARG A 295 6.53 14.24 15.43
N GLN A 296 7.42 13.53 14.72
CA GLN A 296 8.68 12.98 15.27
C GLN A 296 8.47 12.09 16.50
N VAL A 297 7.40 11.29 16.49
CA VAL A 297 6.99 10.44 17.63
C VAL A 297 7.99 9.31 17.84
N THR A 298 8.37 9.11 19.10
CA THR A 298 9.30 8.05 19.54
C THR A 298 8.61 6.96 20.34
N LEU A 299 7.47 7.25 20.97
CA LEU A 299 6.69 6.30 21.77
C LEU A 299 5.20 6.40 21.45
N TYR A 300 4.57 5.25 21.27
CA TYR A 300 3.12 5.14 21.26
C TYR A 300 2.63 4.28 22.42
N THR A 301 1.52 4.67 23.03
CA THR A 301 0.77 3.85 23.98
C THR A 301 -0.59 3.51 23.40
N ALA A 302 -1.21 2.42 23.86
CA ALA A 302 -2.60 2.13 23.56
C ALA A 302 -3.19 1.26 24.67
N SER A 303 -4.50 1.27 24.79
CA SER A 303 -5.24 0.41 25.71
C SER A 303 -6.51 -0.09 25.04
N ALA A 304 -6.81 -1.38 25.19
CA ALA A 304 -8.04 -1.96 24.67
C ALA A 304 -9.23 -1.49 25.52
N ALA A 305 -10.30 -1.05 24.87
CA ALA A 305 -11.54 -0.69 25.57
C ALA A 305 -12.28 -1.94 26.11
N GLU A 306 -12.04 -3.10 25.52
CA GLU A 306 -12.71 -4.37 25.81
C GLU A 306 -11.73 -5.54 25.73
N ASP A 307 -11.86 -6.53 26.63
CA ASP A 307 -10.97 -7.71 26.71
C ASP A 307 -10.90 -8.52 25.42
N ASN A 308 -12.01 -8.56 24.68
CA ASN A 308 -12.11 -9.32 23.42
C ASN A 308 -11.23 -8.74 22.30
N LEU A 309 -10.82 -7.47 22.39
CA LEU A 309 -9.93 -6.80 21.44
C LEU A 309 -8.46 -7.12 21.68
N VAL A 310 -8.09 -7.61 22.87
CA VAL A 310 -6.70 -7.88 23.26
C VAL A 310 -6.03 -8.85 22.28
N LEU A 311 -6.72 -9.92 21.89
CA LEU A 311 -6.18 -10.89 20.92
C LEU A 311 -5.92 -10.27 19.55
N PHE A 312 -6.79 -9.35 19.12
CA PHE A 312 -6.64 -8.64 17.86
C PHE A 312 -5.45 -7.68 17.90
N TYR A 313 -5.34 -6.85 18.93
CA TYR A 313 -4.22 -5.91 19.06
C TYR A 313 -2.88 -6.61 19.27
N ASN A 314 -2.84 -7.72 20.02
CA ASN A 314 -1.65 -8.56 20.12
C ASN A 314 -1.18 -9.04 18.74
N ARG A 315 -2.12 -9.46 17.88
CA ARG A 315 -1.80 -9.89 16.52
C ARG A 315 -1.28 -8.73 15.67
N LEU A 316 -1.92 -7.57 15.73
CA LEU A 316 -1.49 -6.37 14.99
C LEU A 316 -0.07 -5.96 15.39
N ALA A 317 0.19 -5.84 16.69
CA ALA A 317 1.50 -5.53 17.25
C ALA A 317 2.59 -6.46 16.72
N ASN A 318 2.37 -7.78 16.83
CA ASN A 318 3.35 -8.78 16.38
C ASN A 318 3.60 -8.77 14.87
N VAL A 319 2.62 -8.33 14.05
CA VAL A 319 2.77 -8.28 12.59
C VAL A 319 3.47 -7.00 12.14
N TYR A 320 3.17 -5.86 12.76
CA TYR A 320 3.55 -4.55 12.24
C TYR A 320 4.65 -3.83 13.02
N ALA A 321 4.87 -4.12 14.31
CA ALA A 321 5.86 -3.39 15.11
C ALA A 321 7.26 -3.44 14.49
N SER A 322 7.74 -4.64 14.15
CA SER A 322 9.04 -4.81 13.49
C SER A 322 9.12 -4.15 12.10
N ARG A 323 8.01 -4.16 11.35
CA ARG A 323 7.92 -3.51 10.03
C ARG A 323 7.98 -1.99 10.13
N LEU A 324 7.51 -1.44 11.25
CA LEU A 324 7.58 -0.01 11.56
C LEU A 324 8.90 0.37 12.25
N GLN A 325 9.78 -0.59 12.55
CA GLN A 325 10.99 -0.41 13.35
C GLN A 325 10.67 0.07 14.78
N TYR A 326 9.70 -0.60 15.39
CA TYR A 326 9.32 -0.41 16.79
C TYR A 326 9.58 -1.68 17.58
N ASP A 327 10.10 -1.51 18.79
CA ASP A 327 9.97 -2.47 19.87
C ASP A 327 8.55 -2.38 20.46
N HIS A 328 8.00 -3.50 20.92
CA HIS A 328 6.63 -3.55 21.45
C HIS A 328 6.51 -4.33 22.76
N TRP A 329 5.62 -3.83 23.62
CA TRP A 329 5.20 -4.46 24.86
C TRP A 329 3.68 -4.61 24.82
N CYS A 330 3.18 -5.83 25.00
CA CYS A 330 1.76 -6.13 24.96
C CYS A 330 1.31 -6.78 26.27
N GLY A 331 0.07 -6.51 26.67
CA GLY A 331 -0.59 -7.25 27.74
C GLY A 331 -0.08 -6.90 29.14
N PHE A 332 0.35 -5.65 29.36
CA PHE A 332 0.71 -5.14 30.68
C PHE A 332 -0.43 -4.29 31.26
N GLY A 333 -0.21 -3.73 32.45
CA GLY A 333 -1.21 -2.95 33.19
C GLY A 333 -2.28 -3.82 33.84
N LEU A 334 -3.26 -3.16 34.46
CA LEU A 334 -4.43 -3.84 35.02
C LEU A 334 -5.17 -4.58 33.89
N GLU A 335 -5.55 -5.83 34.15
CA GLU A 335 -6.30 -6.68 33.20
C GLU A 335 -5.54 -7.08 31.91
N GLY A 336 -4.31 -6.61 31.72
CA GLY A 336 -3.48 -6.96 30.57
C GLY A 336 -4.00 -6.37 29.25
N VAL A 337 -4.61 -5.19 29.32
CA VAL A 337 -5.20 -4.50 28.16
C VAL A 337 -4.31 -3.40 27.57
N ASN A 338 -3.12 -3.16 28.16
CA ASN A 338 -2.23 -2.07 27.74
C ASN A 338 -1.12 -2.51 26.78
N TYR A 339 -0.70 -1.56 25.97
CA TYR A 339 0.27 -1.69 24.89
C TYR A 339 1.20 -0.49 24.86
N ALA A 340 2.45 -0.73 24.48
CA ALA A 340 3.43 0.29 24.21
C ALA A 340 4.29 -0.09 23.02
N PHE A 341 4.66 0.90 22.21
CA PHE A 341 5.48 0.76 21.02
C PHE A 341 6.54 1.85 21.02
N LYS A 342 7.81 1.49 21.13
CA LYS A 342 8.92 2.46 21.12
C LYS A 342 9.75 2.30 19.85
N LYS A 343 10.05 3.42 19.19
CA LYS A 343 10.87 3.44 17.98
C LYS A 343 12.30 2.98 18.31
N GLN A 344 12.90 2.18 17.43
CA GLN A 344 14.24 1.60 17.58
C GLN A 344 15.37 2.62 17.44
#